data_AF-A0A924A8Q7-F1
#
_entry.id   AF-A0A924A8Q7-F1
#
_cell.length_a   1.000
_cell.length_b   1.000
_cell.length_c   1.000
_cell.angle_alpha   90.00
_cell.angle_beta   90.00
_cell.angle_gamma   90.00
#
_symmetry.space_group_name_H-M   'P 1'
#
loop_
_entity.id
_entity.type
_entity.pdbx_description
1 polymer ?
#
loop_
_entity_poly.entity_id
_entity_poly.type
_entity_poly.pdbx_seq_one_letter_code
_entity_poly.pdbx_strand_id
1 'polypeptide(L)' 'GDVQNLTGLSQPTCSHHIKLLSDSELVECRKEGRNHFFTLNKTNFKKVSIFLEKFSIA' A
#
# COMPACT_ATOMS: atom_id res chain seq x y z
N GLY A 1 -2.25 -11.54 -9.07
CA GLY A 1 -1.61 -11.39 -10.38
C GLY A 1 -1.07 -9.99 -10.52
N ASP A 2 -1.96 -9.02 -10.58
CA ASP A 2 -1.64 -7.64 -10.99
C ASP A 2 -0.54 -6.98 -10.15
N VAL A 3 -0.62 -7.04 -8.82
CA VAL A 3 0.40 -6.44 -7.93
C VAL A 3 1.77 -7.09 -8.09
N GLN A 4 1.82 -8.41 -8.30
CA GLN A 4 3.09 -9.11 -8.53
C GLN A 4 3.70 -8.70 -9.88
N ASN A 5 2.87 -8.56 -10.91
CA ASN A 5 3.32 -8.14 -12.24
C ASN A 5 3.82 -6.69 -12.23
N LEU A 6 3.18 -5.81 -11.44
CA LEU A 6 3.55 -4.41 -11.32
C LEU A 6 4.88 -4.21 -10.57
N THR A 7 5.12 -5.03 -9.54
CA THR A 7 6.26 -4.85 -8.62
C THR A 7 7.43 -5.79 -8.89
N GLY A 8 7.22 -6.86 -9.68
CA GLY A 8 8.20 -7.92 -9.89
C GLY A 8 8.40 -8.84 -8.68
N LEU A 9 7.61 -8.68 -7.61
CA LEU A 9 7.76 -9.45 -6.37
C LEU A 9 6.92 -10.74 -6.38
N SER A 10 7.38 -11.71 -5.57
CA SER A 10 6.64 -12.96 -5.36
C SER A 10 5.28 -12.71 -4.67
N GLN A 11 4.34 -13.64 -4.83
CA GLN A 11 3.01 -13.53 -4.19
C GLN A 11 3.12 -13.42 -2.66
N PRO A 12 3.92 -14.24 -1.94
CA PRO A 12 4.07 -14.10 -0.50
C PRO A 12 4.61 -12.74 -0.08
N THR A 13 5.60 -12.21 -0.82
CA THR A 13 6.20 -10.90 -0.54
C THR A 13 5.18 -9.78 -0.73
N CYS A 14 4.44 -9.79 -1.84
CA CYS A 14 3.36 -8.83 -2.09
C CYS A 14 2.30 -8.89 -0.99
N SER A 15 1.83 -10.08 -0.62
CA SER A 15 0.83 -10.24 0.44
C SER A 15 1.34 -9.73 1.79
N HIS A 16 2.60 -9.96 2.12
CA HIS A 16 3.20 -9.45 3.35
C HIS A 16 3.22 -7.91 3.38
N HIS A 17 3.71 -7.26 2.32
CA HIS A 17 3.77 -5.79 2.25
C HIS A 17 2.38 -5.16 2.21
N ILE A 18 1.45 -5.72 1.45
CA ILE A 18 0.07 -5.21 1.39
C ILE A 18 -0.61 -5.32 2.75
N LYS A 19 -0.39 -6.41 3.50
CA LYS A 19 -0.89 -6.53 4.86
C LYS A 19 -0.30 -5.46 5.76
N LEU A 20 1.02 -5.24 5.74
CA LEU A 20 1.66 -4.18 6.52
C LEU A 20 1.09 -2.79 6.18
N LEU A 21 0.93 -2.49 4.89
CA LEU A 21 0.34 -1.22 4.42
C LEU A 21 -1.12 -1.07 4.87
N SER A 22 -1.88 -2.16 4.87
CA SER A 22 -3.27 -2.17 5.36
C SER A 22 -3.34 -1.99 6.87
N ASP A 23 -2.49 -2.68 7.63
CA ASP A 23 -2.41 -2.58 9.09
C ASP A 23 -1.96 -1.17 9.53
N SER A 24 -1.18 -0.48 8.70
CA SER A 24 -0.79 0.93 8.89
C SER A 24 -1.82 1.95 8.39
N GLU A 25 -2.98 1.49 7.92
CA GLU A 25 -4.05 2.33 7.35
C GLU A 25 -3.64 3.17 6.12
N LEU A 26 -2.58 2.76 5.41
CA LEU A 26 -2.14 3.41 4.17
C LEU A 26 -2.88 2.85 2.95
N VAL A 27 -3.28 1.58 3.01
CA VAL A 27 -4.02 0.89 1.96
C VAL A 27 -5.32 0.34 2.52
N GLU A 28 -6.41 0.52 1.79
CA GLU A 28 -7.68 -0.15 2.05
C GLU A 28 -7.75 -1.43 1.23
N CYS A 29 -8.17 -2.52 1.88
CA CYS A 29 -8.35 -3.83 1.26
C CYS A 29 -9.84 -4.19 1.24
N ARG A 30 -10.38 -4.42 0.05
CA ARG A 30 -11.74 -4.93 -0.14
C ARG A 30 -11.68 -6.31 -0.76
N LYS A 31 -12.34 -7.28 -0.13
CA LYS A 31 -12.51 -8.62 -0.70
C LYS A 31 -13.79 -8.68 -1.52
N GLU A 32 -13.69 -9.13 -2.77
CA GLU A 32 -14.85 -9.44 -3.62
C GLU A 32 -14.65 -10.81 -4.27
N GLY A 33 -15.46 -11.77 -3.81
CA GLY A 33 -15.31 -13.17 -4.18
C GLY A 33 -13.93 -13.71 -3.78
N ARG A 34 -13.16 -14.16 -4.77
CA ARG A 34 -11.79 -14.68 -4.59
C ARG A 34 -10.71 -13.60 -4.70
N ASN A 35 -11.07 -12.39 -5.15
CA ASN A 35 -10.13 -11.33 -5.43
C ASN A 35 -10.06 -10.36 -4.26
N HIS A 36 -8.87 -9.77 -4.08
CA HIS A 36 -8.65 -8.66 -3.17
C HIS A 36 -8.33 -7.41 -4.01
N PHE A 37 -9.07 -6.34 -3.75
CA PHE A 37 -8.90 -5.04 -4.37
C PHE A 37 -8.26 -4.10 -3.37
N PHE A 38 -7.27 -3.33 -3.82
CA PHE A 38 -6.48 -2.46 -2.99
C PHE A 38 -6.62 -1.01 -3.46
N THR A 39 -6.88 -0.10 -2.54
CA THR A 39 -7.00 1.33 -2.81
C THR A 39 -6.10 2.11 -1.85
N LEU A 40 -5.46 3.18 -2.31
CA LEU A 40 -4.67 4.05 -1.44
C LEU A 40 -5.58 4.90 -0.55
N ASN A 41 -5.31 4.93 0.74
CA ASN A 41 -5.89 5.90 1.66
C ASN A 41 -5.20 7.26 1.43
N LYS A 42 -5.78 8.07 0.54
CA LYS A 42 -5.23 9.38 0.15
C LYS A 42 -5.04 10.32 1.35
N THR A 43 -5.91 10.24 2.34
CA THR A 43 -5.85 11.07 3.55
C THR A 43 -4.60 10.74 4.37
N ASN A 44 -4.34 9.46 4.63
CA ASN A 44 -3.17 9.05 5.40
C ASN A 44 -1.86 9.20 4.60
N PHE A 45 -1.88 8.92 3.29
CA PHE A 45 -0.73 9.22 2.42
C PHE A 45 -0.36 10.71 2.42
N LYS A 46 -1.35 11.62 2.42
CA LYS A 46 -1.07 13.06 2.53
C LYS A 46 -0.36 13.42 3.84
N LYS A 47 -0.74 12.79 4.95
CA LYS A 47 -0.05 12.98 6.24
C LYS A 47 1.42 12.51 6.17
N VAL A 48 1.65 11.36 5.53
CA VAL A 48 3.01 10.83 5.31
C VAL A 48 3.82 11.77 4.41
N SER A 49 3.26 12.27 3.31
CA SER A 49 3.93 13.23 2.44
C SER A 49 4.34 14.50 3.20
N ILE A 50 3.42 15.10 3.98
CA ILE A 50 3.72 16.27 4.81
C ILE A 50 4.82 15.96 5.84
N PHE A 51 4.84 14.75 6.40
CA PHE A 51 5.90 14.33 7.30
C PHE A 51 7.26 14.22 6.58
N LEU A 52 7.31 13.58 5.41
CA LEU A 52 8.53 13.39 4.63
C LEU A 52 9.10 14.70 4.08
N GLU A 53 8.24 15.65 3.71
CA GLU A 53 8.65 17.00 3.26
C GLU A 53 9.53 17.72 4.29
N LYS A 54 9.35 17.45 5.60
CA LYS A 54 10.21 18.01 6.66
C LYS A 54 11.68 17.61 6.53
N PHE A 55 11.96 16.53 5.81
CA PHE A 55 13.31 16.01 5.58
C PHE A 55 13.81 16.30 4.14
N SER A 56 12.98 16.93 3.31
CA SER A 56 13.31 17.28 1.92
C SER A 56 14.19 18.54 1.79
N ILE A 57 14.53 19.18 2.91
CA ILE A 57 15.49 20.30 2.93
C ILE A 57 16.86 19.71 3.30
N ALA A 58 17.61 19.33 2.25
CA ALA A 58 19.05 19.10 2.25
C ALA A 58 19.61 19.62 0.93
#